data_AF-A0A2V9W6A9-F1
#
_entry.id   AF-A0A2V9W6A9-F1
#
_cell.length_a   1.000
_cell.length_b   1.000
_cell.length_c   1.000
_cell.angle_alpha   90.00
_cell.angle_beta   90.00
_cell.angle_gamma   90.00
#
_symmetry.space_group_name_H-M   'P 1'
#
loop_
_entity.id
_entity.type
_entity.pdbx_description
1 polymer ?
#
loop_
_entity_poly.entity_id
_entity_poly.type
_entity_poly.pdbx_seq_one_letter_code
_entity_poly.pdbx_strand_id
1 'polypeptide(L)'
;KGNISWTYFGDQWSTYLANPDGNYVTADNTYCNICNPFQYSTSIMTSASGRAHNQDTTVLYDDIKNGTLPAVSFVKPDGWLDGHPASSKLNLFEGFVKKIVDGVQANPKLWASTAIIVIFDEGGGYYDSGYIQPLDFFGDGTRIPTLVVSPWTRAGHISHTYTDHVSILKFIEANWGLAPVTKRSRDNFPNPRASEHNPYVPLNSPAIGDLMDLFSFDR
;
A
#
# COMPACT_ATOMS: atom_id res chain seq x y z
N LYS A 1 -14.76 11.71 -5.33
CA LYS A 1 -14.38 13.13 -5.55
C LYS A 1 -12.96 13.14 -6.08
N GLY A 2 -12.60 14.03 -7.01
CA GLY A 2 -11.22 14.20 -7.52
C GLY A 2 -10.99 13.79 -8.98
N ASN A 3 -11.79 12.91 -9.58
CA ASN A 3 -11.55 12.33 -10.92
C ASN A 3 -10.11 11.81 -11.11
N ILE A 4 -9.54 11.24 -10.04
CA ILE A 4 -8.19 10.67 -10.00
C ILE A 4 -8.31 9.21 -10.44
N SER A 5 -7.55 8.80 -11.45
CA SER A 5 -7.54 7.40 -11.89
C SER A 5 -6.91 6.53 -10.83
N TRP A 6 -7.55 5.41 -10.52
CA TRP A 6 -7.03 4.45 -9.56
C TRP A 6 -7.40 3.04 -9.97
N THR A 7 -6.58 2.05 -9.58
CA THR A 7 -6.87 0.63 -9.81
C THR A 7 -6.26 -0.19 -8.68
N TYR A 8 -6.96 -1.25 -8.27
CA TYR A 8 -6.43 -2.34 -7.48
C TYR A 8 -6.08 -3.51 -8.41
N PHE A 9 -4.79 -3.82 -8.46
CA PHE A 9 -4.24 -4.92 -9.22
C PHE A 9 -4.01 -6.10 -8.28
N GLY A 10 -4.97 -7.02 -8.23
CA GLY A 10 -4.87 -8.25 -7.45
C GLY A 10 -4.55 -9.41 -8.37
N ASP A 11 -3.44 -10.10 -8.12
CA ASP A 11 -3.03 -11.21 -8.97
C ASP A 11 -4.03 -12.37 -8.87
N GLN A 12 -4.46 -12.91 -10.02
CA GLN A 12 -5.52 -13.92 -10.15
C GLN A 12 -6.95 -13.42 -9.89
N TRP A 13 -7.21 -12.12 -10.02
CA TRP A 13 -8.55 -11.53 -9.92
C TRP A 13 -9.57 -12.17 -10.87
N SER A 14 -9.23 -12.34 -12.16
CA SER A 14 -10.17 -12.94 -13.12
C SER A 14 -10.45 -14.41 -12.81
N THR A 15 -9.44 -15.15 -12.34
CA THR A 15 -9.59 -16.54 -11.89
C THR A 15 -10.52 -16.62 -10.69
N TYR A 16 -10.34 -15.74 -9.70
CA TYR A 16 -11.22 -15.63 -8.54
C TYR A 16 -12.67 -15.33 -8.93
N LEU A 17 -12.91 -14.41 -9.87
CA LEU A 17 -14.26 -14.09 -10.33
C LEU A 17 -14.97 -15.28 -10.99
N ALA A 18 -14.22 -16.16 -11.65
CA ALA A 18 -14.78 -17.38 -12.24
C ALA A 18 -15.15 -18.44 -11.18
N ASN A 19 -14.49 -18.43 -10.02
CA ASN A 19 -14.74 -19.37 -8.92
C ASN A 19 -14.48 -18.73 -7.53
N PRO A 20 -15.42 -17.93 -7.01
CA PRO A 20 -15.22 -17.12 -5.81
C PRO A 20 -15.28 -17.92 -4.50
N ASP A 21 -15.69 -19.19 -4.54
CA ASP A 21 -15.85 -20.07 -3.38
C ASP A 21 -14.56 -20.83 -3.01
N GLY A 22 -13.45 -20.53 -3.69
CA GLY A 22 -12.15 -21.13 -3.41
C GLY A 22 -11.52 -20.60 -2.11
N ASN A 23 -10.96 -21.50 -1.30
CA ASN A 23 -10.13 -21.12 -0.17
C ASN A 23 -8.85 -20.42 -0.65
N TYR A 24 -8.35 -19.46 0.14
CA TYR A 24 -7.07 -18.80 -0.08
C TYR A 24 -5.93 -19.83 -0.11
N VAL A 25 -5.13 -19.77 -1.19
CA VAL A 25 -3.99 -20.67 -1.54
C VAL A 25 -4.37 -22.15 -1.69
N THR A 26 -5.06 -22.45 -2.78
CA THR A 26 -5.22 -23.81 -3.33
C THR A 26 -4.48 -23.94 -4.66
N ALA A 27 -4.40 -25.16 -5.21
CA ALA A 27 -3.80 -25.37 -6.54
C ALA A 27 -4.51 -24.58 -7.65
N ASP A 28 -5.82 -24.36 -7.50
CA ASP A 28 -6.68 -23.77 -8.54
C ASP A 28 -7.08 -22.31 -8.25
N ASN A 29 -6.79 -21.80 -7.04
CA ASN A 29 -7.06 -20.42 -6.67
C ASN A 29 -6.04 -19.90 -5.64
N THR A 30 -5.30 -18.88 -6.05
CA THR A 30 -4.23 -18.26 -5.23
C THR A 30 -4.51 -16.80 -4.93
N TYR A 31 -5.66 -16.28 -5.37
CA TYR A 31 -6.13 -14.94 -5.07
C TYR A 31 -6.53 -14.82 -3.59
N CYS A 32 -6.01 -13.82 -2.89
CA CYS A 32 -6.44 -13.51 -1.53
C CYS A 32 -7.68 -12.61 -1.53
N ASN A 33 -8.87 -13.21 -1.40
CA ASN A 33 -10.13 -12.45 -1.35
C ASN A 33 -10.21 -11.49 -0.15
N ILE A 34 -9.81 -11.96 1.03
CA ILE A 34 -9.82 -11.14 2.25
C ILE A 34 -8.80 -10.00 2.20
N CYS A 35 -7.79 -10.07 1.32
CA CYS A 35 -6.76 -9.04 1.18
C CYS A 35 -7.15 -7.90 0.23
N ASN A 36 -8.30 -7.97 -0.45
CA ASN A 36 -8.81 -6.87 -1.27
C ASN A 36 -9.83 -6.04 -0.48
N PRO A 37 -9.43 -4.90 0.11
CA PRO A 37 -10.33 -4.10 0.94
C PRO A 37 -11.49 -3.50 0.13
N PHE A 38 -11.33 -3.31 -1.18
CA PHE A 38 -12.35 -2.70 -2.02
C PHE A 38 -13.56 -3.61 -2.25
N GLN A 39 -13.42 -4.92 -2.08
CA GLN A 39 -14.54 -5.86 -2.13
C GLN A 39 -15.59 -5.60 -1.03
N TYR A 40 -15.16 -5.00 0.09
CA TYR A 40 -16.02 -4.70 1.22
C TYR A 40 -16.72 -3.33 1.10
N SER A 41 -16.47 -2.60 0.01
CA SER A 41 -17.10 -1.31 -0.25
C SER A 41 -18.28 -1.46 -1.19
N THR A 42 -19.49 -1.22 -0.67
CA THR A 42 -20.71 -1.20 -1.50
C THR A 42 -20.62 -0.16 -2.61
N SER A 43 -20.06 1.02 -2.33
CA SER A 43 -19.90 2.10 -3.32
C SER A 43 -19.04 1.70 -4.53
N ILE A 44 -18.17 0.71 -4.39
CA ILE A 44 -17.33 0.18 -5.46
C ILE A 44 -18.00 -1.05 -6.08
N MET A 45 -18.41 -2.01 -5.26
CA MET A 45 -18.81 -3.33 -5.76
C MET A 45 -20.23 -3.40 -6.33
N THR A 46 -21.12 -2.44 -6.05
CA THR A 46 -22.49 -2.48 -6.58
C THR A 46 -22.63 -1.92 -8.00
N SER A 47 -21.60 -1.29 -8.57
CA SER A 47 -21.63 -0.74 -9.92
C SER A 47 -20.62 -1.41 -10.85
N ALA A 48 -20.93 -1.51 -12.15
CA ALA A 48 -20.00 -2.08 -13.13
C ALA A 48 -18.73 -1.23 -13.27
N SER A 49 -18.87 0.10 -13.28
CA SER A 49 -17.74 1.04 -13.31
C SER A 49 -16.87 0.94 -12.05
N GLY A 50 -17.48 0.80 -10.87
CA GLY A 50 -16.76 0.60 -9.62
C GLY A 50 -15.97 -0.71 -9.61
N ARG A 51 -16.59 -1.82 -10.02
CA ARG A 51 -15.91 -3.13 -10.13
C ARG A 51 -14.77 -3.13 -11.13
N ALA A 52 -14.85 -2.33 -12.21
CA ALA A 52 -13.81 -2.22 -13.22
C ALA A 52 -12.48 -1.65 -12.69
N HIS A 53 -12.44 -1.09 -11.47
CA HIS A 53 -11.19 -0.73 -10.79
C HIS A 53 -10.43 -1.92 -10.20
N ASN A 54 -10.99 -3.13 -10.22
CA ASN A 54 -10.28 -4.34 -9.82
C ASN A 54 -9.82 -5.08 -11.08
N GLN A 55 -8.52 -5.31 -11.19
CA GLN A 55 -7.88 -5.89 -12.36
C GLN A 55 -6.81 -6.89 -11.95
N ASP A 56 -6.39 -7.76 -12.87
CA ASP A 56 -5.23 -8.64 -12.69
C ASP A 56 -3.91 -7.86 -12.77
N THR A 57 -2.86 -8.39 -12.15
CA THR A 57 -1.49 -7.84 -12.25
C THR A 57 -0.93 -7.89 -13.68
N THR A 58 -1.48 -8.72 -14.57
CA THR A 58 -1.13 -8.68 -15.99
C THR A 58 -1.45 -7.33 -16.63
N VAL A 59 -2.57 -6.70 -16.24
CA VAL A 59 -2.96 -5.35 -16.68
C VAL A 59 -1.98 -4.30 -16.14
N LEU A 60 -1.52 -4.44 -14.89
CA LEU A 60 -0.47 -3.57 -14.33
C LEU A 60 0.80 -3.61 -15.19
N TYR A 61 1.25 -4.80 -15.61
CA TYR A 61 2.46 -4.93 -16.42
C TYR A 61 2.29 -4.29 -17.80
N ASP A 62 1.12 -4.41 -18.41
CA ASP A 62 0.78 -3.72 -19.65
C ASP A 62 0.76 -2.20 -19.46
N ASP A 63 0.19 -1.71 -18.34
CA ASP A 63 0.16 -0.28 -18.03
C ASP A 63 1.55 0.32 -17.80
N ILE A 64 2.45 -0.42 -17.12
CA ILE A 64 3.86 -0.03 -16.96
C ILE A 64 4.54 0.06 -18.33
N LYS A 65 4.37 -0.96 -19.17
CA LYS A 65 4.97 -1.04 -20.50
C LYS A 65 4.48 0.09 -21.41
N ASN A 66 3.18 0.40 -21.35
CA ASN A 66 2.54 1.38 -22.22
C ASN A 66 2.61 2.82 -21.67
N GLY A 67 3.05 3.01 -20.43
CA GLY A 67 3.10 4.33 -19.80
C GLY A 67 1.72 4.85 -19.37
N THR A 68 0.79 3.95 -19.06
CA THR A 68 -0.63 4.26 -18.79
C THR A 68 -1.05 3.97 -17.35
N LEU A 69 -0.09 3.83 -16.43
CA LEU A 69 -0.37 3.62 -15.01
C LEU A 69 -1.41 4.63 -14.48
N PRO A 70 -2.42 4.17 -13.71
CA PRO A 70 -3.30 5.04 -12.95
C PRO A 70 -2.53 5.91 -11.97
N ALA A 71 -3.10 7.06 -11.60
CA ALA A 71 -2.51 7.97 -10.63
C ALA A 71 -2.30 7.30 -9.25
N VAL A 72 -3.21 6.40 -8.85
CA VAL A 72 -3.05 5.55 -7.65
C VAL A 72 -3.20 4.08 -8.02
N SER A 73 -2.14 3.30 -7.83
CA SER A 73 -2.13 1.86 -8.13
C SER A 73 -1.86 1.06 -6.86
N PHE A 74 -2.83 0.28 -6.42
CA PHE A 74 -2.65 -0.71 -5.34
C PHE A 74 -2.31 -2.05 -5.98
N VAL A 75 -1.30 -2.75 -5.47
CA VAL A 75 -0.84 -4.01 -6.06
C VAL A 75 -0.73 -5.07 -4.98
N LYS A 76 -1.37 -6.22 -5.20
CA LYS A 76 -1.30 -7.38 -4.31
C LYS A 76 -0.90 -8.63 -5.12
N PRO A 77 0.29 -9.22 -4.88
CA PRO A 77 0.64 -10.51 -5.45
C PRO A 77 -0.29 -11.62 -4.94
N ASP A 78 -0.34 -12.72 -5.70
CA ASP A 78 -1.05 -13.93 -5.28
C ASP A 78 -0.35 -14.60 -4.08
N GLY A 79 -1.05 -15.52 -3.43
CA GLY A 79 -0.59 -16.12 -2.17
C GLY A 79 0.65 -17.01 -2.27
N TRP A 80 1.15 -17.34 -3.47
CA TRP A 80 2.47 -17.96 -3.63
C TRP A 80 3.62 -16.95 -3.64
N LEU A 81 3.34 -15.68 -3.98
CA LEU A 81 4.35 -14.65 -4.22
C LEU A 81 4.32 -13.52 -3.19
N ASP A 82 3.38 -13.51 -2.26
CA ASP A 82 3.14 -12.36 -1.39
C ASP A 82 4.00 -12.28 -0.12
N GLY A 83 4.85 -13.27 0.11
CA GLY A 83 5.71 -13.33 1.28
C GLY A 83 4.99 -13.74 2.58
N HIS A 84 3.71 -14.09 2.53
CA HIS A 84 2.96 -14.53 3.71
C HIS A 84 3.59 -15.79 4.32
N PRO A 85 3.69 -15.87 5.66
CA PRO A 85 4.17 -17.08 6.33
C PRO A 85 3.38 -18.33 5.91
N ALA A 86 4.04 -19.48 5.86
CA ALA A 86 3.50 -20.79 5.47
C ALA A 86 3.12 -20.97 3.98
N SER A 87 2.60 -19.96 3.28
CA SER A 87 2.21 -20.08 1.86
C SER A 87 3.25 -19.56 0.87
N SER A 88 4.06 -18.58 1.26
CA SER A 88 5.04 -17.92 0.38
C SER A 88 6.44 -17.83 1.00
N LYS A 89 7.35 -17.10 0.33
CA LYS A 89 8.73 -16.83 0.76
C LYS A 89 9.09 -15.37 0.44
N LEU A 90 9.86 -14.74 1.31
CA LEU A 90 10.28 -13.36 1.13
C LEU A 90 11.04 -13.11 -0.18
N ASN A 91 11.90 -14.03 -0.62
CA ASN A 91 12.63 -13.89 -1.87
C ASN A 91 11.73 -13.95 -3.13
N LEU A 92 10.56 -14.61 -3.05
CA LEU A 92 9.57 -14.61 -4.12
C LEU A 92 8.87 -13.24 -4.19
N PHE A 93 8.51 -12.68 -3.03
CA PHE A 93 7.98 -11.33 -2.92
C PHE A 93 8.96 -10.27 -3.42
N GLU A 94 10.24 -10.38 -3.04
CA GLU A 94 11.31 -9.52 -3.57
C GLU A 94 11.42 -9.60 -5.09
N GLY A 95 11.31 -10.80 -5.66
CA GLY A 95 11.29 -11.01 -7.12
C GLY A 95 10.10 -10.31 -7.79
N PHE A 96 8.91 -10.41 -7.18
CA PHE A 96 7.70 -9.72 -7.64
C PHE A 96 7.87 -8.19 -7.60
N VAL A 97 8.31 -7.65 -6.46
CA VAL A 97 8.56 -6.20 -6.29
C VAL A 97 9.62 -5.73 -7.29
N LYS A 98 10.73 -6.46 -7.44
CA LYS A 98 11.80 -6.13 -8.37
C LYS A 98 11.30 -6.01 -9.81
N LYS A 99 10.44 -6.93 -10.26
CA LYS A 99 9.86 -6.89 -11.60
C LYS A 99 9.11 -5.57 -11.85
N ILE A 100 8.35 -5.10 -10.86
CA ILE A 100 7.60 -3.83 -10.96
C ILE A 100 8.56 -2.63 -10.98
N VAL A 101 9.52 -2.59 -10.04
CA VAL A 101 10.51 -1.50 -9.95
C VAL A 101 11.33 -1.39 -11.24
N ASP A 102 11.87 -2.51 -11.73
CA ASP A 102 12.65 -2.56 -12.97
C ASP A 102 11.82 -2.09 -14.17
N GLY A 103 10.55 -2.51 -14.26
CA GLY A 103 9.64 -2.12 -15.33
C GLY A 103 9.35 -0.62 -15.33
N VAL A 104 9.08 -0.03 -14.16
CA VAL A 104 8.86 1.42 -14.02
C VAL A 104 10.14 2.18 -14.34
N GLN A 105 11.31 1.74 -13.84
CA GLN A 105 12.60 2.37 -14.12
C GLN A 105 13.01 2.31 -15.60
N ALA A 106 12.64 1.24 -16.31
CA ALA A 106 12.89 1.10 -17.74
C ALA A 106 12.07 2.08 -18.61
N ASN A 107 11.03 2.73 -18.05
CA ASN A 107 10.24 3.76 -18.72
C ASN A 107 10.58 5.14 -18.10
N PRO A 108 11.46 5.95 -18.71
CA PRO A 108 11.93 7.20 -18.12
C PRO A 108 10.83 8.20 -17.78
N LYS A 109 9.75 8.23 -18.56
CA LYS A 109 8.61 9.11 -18.30
C LYS A 109 7.85 8.68 -17.04
N LEU A 110 7.57 7.38 -16.89
CA LEU A 110 6.94 6.85 -15.67
C LEU A 110 7.85 7.00 -14.46
N TRP A 111 9.13 6.66 -14.59
CA TRP A 111 10.08 6.74 -13.49
C TRP A 111 10.16 8.16 -12.91
N ALA A 112 10.21 9.18 -13.78
CA ALA A 112 10.30 10.58 -13.38
C ALA A 112 9.13 11.06 -12.50
N SER A 113 7.98 10.37 -12.51
CA SER A 113 6.76 10.81 -11.82
C SER A 113 6.12 9.74 -10.93
N THR A 114 6.84 8.64 -10.62
CA THR A 114 6.30 7.53 -9.83
C THR A 114 6.99 7.42 -8.48
N ALA A 115 6.21 7.16 -7.43
CA ALA A 115 6.69 6.65 -6.16
C ALA A 115 6.11 5.27 -5.90
N ILE A 116 6.96 4.29 -5.60
CA ILE A 116 6.56 2.93 -5.26
C ILE A 116 6.73 2.76 -3.75
N ILE A 117 5.62 2.52 -3.05
CA ILE A 117 5.60 2.24 -1.61
C ILE A 117 5.42 0.73 -1.45
N VAL A 118 6.42 0.07 -0.86
CA VAL A 118 6.38 -1.36 -0.52
C VAL A 118 6.10 -1.47 0.97
N ILE A 119 4.99 -2.10 1.33
CA ILE A 119 4.52 -2.25 2.71
C ILE A 119 3.91 -3.65 2.88
N PHE A 120 3.91 -4.15 4.12
CA PHE A 120 3.24 -5.40 4.49
C PHE A 120 1.87 -5.10 5.10
N ASP A 121 0.91 -6.01 5.01
CA ASP A 121 -0.40 -5.83 5.65
C ASP A 121 -0.34 -6.13 7.15
N GLU A 122 0.50 -7.08 7.56
CA GLU A 122 0.67 -7.51 8.95
C GLU A 122 2.09 -8.00 9.28
N GLY A 123 2.34 -8.36 10.54
CA GLY A 123 3.68 -8.68 11.07
C GLY A 123 4.09 -10.15 11.06
N GLY A 124 3.31 -11.05 10.46
CA GLY A 124 3.50 -12.50 10.36
C GLY A 124 3.39 -13.26 11.68
N GLY A 125 2.98 -12.60 12.77
CA GLY A 125 3.12 -13.13 14.13
C GLY A 125 4.58 -13.19 14.63
N TYR A 126 5.52 -12.55 13.93
CA TYR A 126 6.90 -12.45 14.37
C TYR A 126 7.05 -11.47 15.54
N TYR A 127 8.09 -11.67 16.35
CA TYR A 127 8.40 -10.77 17.46
C TYR A 127 8.87 -9.40 16.94
N ASP A 128 8.28 -8.34 17.48
CA ASP A 128 8.75 -6.97 17.31
C ASP A 128 8.77 -6.26 18.68
N SER A 129 9.83 -5.49 18.92
CA SER A 129 10.03 -4.74 20.17
C SER A 129 9.55 -3.28 20.09
N GLY A 130 8.87 -2.92 19.00
CA GLY A 130 8.46 -1.56 18.72
C GLY A 130 7.47 -1.00 19.72
N TYR A 131 7.54 0.32 19.90
CA TYR A 131 6.46 1.05 20.55
C TYR A 131 5.20 0.98 19.68
N ILE A 132 4.07 0.68 20.32
CA ILE A 132 2.74 0.66 19.71
C ILE A 132 1.89 1.70 20.43
N GLN A 133 1.32 2.63 19.67
CA GLN A 133 0.48 3.70 20.19
C GLN A 133 -0.95 3.17 20.43
N PRO A 134 -1.58 3.48 21.58
CA PRO A 134 -2.99 3.20 21.81
C PRO A 134 -3.85 4.24 21.05
N LEU A 135 -4.11 3.98 19.77
CA LEU A 135 -4.87 4.87 18.89
C LEU A 135 -6.37 4.86 19.14
N ASP A 136 -6.94 3.69 19.36
CA ASP A 136 -8.36 3.43 19.60
C ASP A 136 -8.53 2.05 20.28
N PHE A 137 -9.75 1.49 20.27
CA PHE A 137 -10.04 0.17 20.85
C PHE A 137 -9.22 -0.97 20.22
N PHE A 138 -8.93 -0.89 18.92
CA PHE A 138 -8.12 -1.88 18.22
C PHE A 138 -6.63 -1.55 18.30
N GLY A 139 -6.28 -0.26 18.31
CA GLY A 139 -4.89 0.20 18.28
C GLY A 139 -4.17 -0.19 16.98
N ASP A 140 -2.86 -0.04 16.97
CA ASP A 140 -2.00 -0.61 15.93
C ASP A 140 -1.52 -2.02 16.29
N GLY A 141 -1.10 -2.76 15.27
CA GLY A 141 -0.37 -4.02 15.43
C GLY A 141 1.13 -3.80 15.67
N THR A 142 1.89 -4.89 15.53
CA THR A 142 3.36 -4.82 15.52
C THR A 142 3.87 -3.97 14.36
N ARG A 143 5.10 -3.43 14.48
CA ARG A 143 5.70 -2.70 13.36
C ARG A 143 5.91 -3.63 12.17
N ILE A 144 5.78 -3.04 10.99
CA ILE A 144 5.98 -3.69 9.71
C ILE A 144 7.03 -2.93 8.88
N PRO A 145 7.77 -3.61 7.98
CA PRO A 145 8.66 -2.93 7.05
C PRO A 145 7.87 -2.03 6.09
N THR A 146 8.39 -0.83 5.85
CA THR A 146 7.92 0.06 4.78
C THR A 146 9.13 0.63 4.04
N LEU A 147 9.11 0.57 2.72
CA LEU A 147 10.16 1.09 1.84
C LEU A 147 9.52 1.97 0.76
N VAL A 148 10.20 3.07 0.40
CA VAL A 148 9.76 3.95 -0.68
C VAL A 148 10.86 4.09 -1.73
N VAL A 149 10.51 3.83 -2.98
CA VAL A 149 11.40 3.86 -4.13
C VAL A 149 10.87 4.87 -5.14
N SER A 150 11.62 5.95 -5.36
CA SER A 150 11.27 7.05 -6.26
C SER A 150 12.50 7.91 -6.55
N PRO A 151 12.60 8.60 -7.70
CA PRO A 151 13.61 9.65 -7.88
C PRO A 151 13.43 10.84 -6.91
N TRP A 152 12.23 11.00 -6.33
CA TRP A 152 11.90 12.08 -5.40
C TRP A 152 12.18 11.77 -3.94
N THR A 153 12.65 10.56 -3.60
CA THR A 153 12.97 10.24 -2.21
C THR A 153 14.22 10.96 -1.73
N ARG A 154 14.30 11.18 -0.41
CA ARG A 154 15.53 11.51 0.27
C ARG A 154 16.40 10.24 0.34
N ALA A 155 17.36 10.14 -0.58
CA ALA A 155 18.23 8.96 -0.68
C ALA A 155 18.89 8.61 0.67
N GLY A 156 18.78 7.34 1.09
CA GLY A 156 19.34 6.83 2.33
C GLY A 156 18.66 7.32 3.62
N HIS A 157 17.52 8.02 3.53
CA HIS A 157 16.81 8.52 4.69
C HIS A 157 16.00 7.41 5.38
N ILE A 158 16.16 7.30 6.69
CA ILE A 158 15.32 6.46 7.56
C ILE A 158 14.42 7.42 8.33
N SER A 159 13.11 7.32 8.09
CA SER A 159 12.14 8.05 8.90
C SER A 159 11.94 7.33 10.23
N HIS A 160 11.82 8.13 11.30
CA HIS A 160 11.41 7.66 12.63
C HIS A 160 10.02 8.21 13.01
N THR A 161 9.35 8.90 12.09
CA THR A 161 7.99 9.40 12.28
C THR A 161 7.05 8.21 12.52
N TYR A 162 6.17 8.30 13.52
CA TYR A 162 5.19 7.25 13.78
C TYR A 162 4.16 7.20 12.63
N THR A 163 4.14 6.08 11.91
CA THR A 163 3.30 5.84 10.73
C THR A 163 2.64 4.46 10.83
N ASP A 164 1.40 4.34 10.38
CA ASP A 164 0.69 3.07 10.15
C ASP A 164 0.22 2.97 8.67
N HIS A 165 -0.58 1.96 8.33
CA HIS A 165 -1.14 1.80 6.98
C HIS A 165 -1.93 3.01 6.47
N VAL A 166 -2.54 3.79 7.37
CA VAL A 166 -3.32 4.98 7.00
C VAL A 166 -2.42 6.12 6.54
N SER A 167 -1.13 6.09 6.85
CA SER A 167 -0.14 7.04 6.32
C SER A 167 -0.08 7.04 4.78
N ILE A 168 -0.37 5.91 4.14
CA ILE A 168 -0.47 5.83 2.67
C ILE A 168 -1.67 6.64 2.17
N LEU A 169 -2.80 6.55 2.87
CA LEU A 169 -3.99 7.34 2.54
C LEU A 169 -3.71 8.84 2.75
N LYS A 170 -3.04 9.22 3.84
CA LYS A 170 -2.64 10.61 4.08
C LYS A 170 -1.67 11.14 3.01
N PHE A 171 -0.73 10.31 2.57
CA PHE A 171 0.17 10.66 1.47
C PHE A 171 -0.62 10.93 0.17
N ILE A 172 -1.57 10.06 -0.17
CA ILE A 172 -2.48 10.26 -1.31
C ILE A 172 -3.27 11.57 -1.13
N GLU A 173 -3.87 11.78 0.04
CA GLU A 173 -4.65 12.99 0.30
C GLU A 173 -3.84 14.26 0.11
N ALA A 174 -2.62 14.30 0.65
CA ALA A 174 -1.73 15.45 0.51
C ALA A 174 -1.25 15.64 -0.93
N ASN A 175 -0.96 14.57 -1.68
CA ASN A 175 -0.51 14.64 -3.08
C ASN A 175 -1.60 15.16 -4.03
N TRP A 176 -2.87 14.82 -3.78
CA TRP A 176 -4.00 15.21 -4.64
C TRP A 176 -4.93 16.27 -4.04
N GLY A 177 -4.56 16.87 -2.90
CA GLY A 177 -5.37 17.89 -2.22
C GLY A 177 -6.76 17.39 -1.81
N LEU A 178 -6.85 16.14 -1.36
CA LEU A 178 -8.10 15.52 -0.93
C LEU A 178 -8.35 15.75 0.56
N ALA A 179 -9.62 15.65 0.94
CA ALA A 179 -10.02 15.66 2.35
C ALA A 179 -10.07 14.21 2.87
N PRO A 180 -9.95 14.02 4.21
CA PRO A 180 -10.15 12.74 4.88
C PRO A 180 -11.40 12.00 4.38
N VAL A 181 -11.27 10.68 4.20
CA VAL A 181 -12.30 9.87 3.53
C VAL A 181 -13.61 9.88 4.33
N THR A 182 -13.52 9.79 5.66
CA THR A 182 -14.66 9.96 6.57
C THR A 182 -14.21 10.49 7.93
N LYS A 183 -15.14 10.99 8.75
CA LYS A 183 -14.86 11.40 10.15
C LYS A 183 -14.45 10.25 11.09
N ARG A 184 -14.55 8.99 10.66
CA ARG A 184 -14.19 7.80 11.45
C ARG A 184 -12.81 7.26 11.13
N SER A 185 -12.20 7.73 10.03
CA SER A 185 -10.92 7.23 9.56
C SER A 185 -9.78 7.85 10.37
N ARG A 186 -8.66 7.12 10.51
CA ARG A 186 -7.50 7.60 11.28
C ARG A 186 -6.68 8.65 10.53
N ASP A 187 -7.00 8.89 9.25
CA ASP A 187 -6.49 9.99 8.41
C ASP A 187 -6.79 11.38 9.02
N ASN A 188 -7.78 11.47 9.92
CA ASN A 188 -8.09 12.68 10.68
C ASN A 188 -7.06 13.01 11.79
N PHE A 189 -6.16 12.09 12.14
CA PHE A 189 -5.15 12.35 13.18
C PHE A 189 -4.06 13.30 12.69
N PRO A 190 -3.53 14.16 13.57
CA PRO A 190 -2.45 15.08 13.22
C PRO A 190 -1.15 14.33 12.92
N ASN A 191 -0.21 15.00 12.26
CA ASN A 191 1.15 14.48 12.12
C ASN A 191 1.87 14.42 13.49
N PRO A 192 2.73 13.42 13.74
CA PRO A 192 3.43 13.26 15.01
C PRO A 192 4.41 14.40 15.28
N ARG A 193 4.52 14.76 16.56
CA ARG A 193 5.59 15.58 17.10
C ARG A 193 6.39 14.73 18.06
N ALA A 194 7.64 14.44 17.73
CA ALA A 194 8.52 13.65 18.57
C ALA A 194 9.66 14.50 19.14
N SER A 195 10.29 14.01 20.21
CA SER A 195 11.51 14.61 20.75
C SER A 195 12.74 13.99 20.07
N GLU A 196 13.86 14.73 20.00
CA GLU A 196 15.12 14.18 19.49
C GLU A 196 15.64 12.98 20.31
N HIS A 197 15.35 12.95 21.61
CA HIS A 197 15.80 11.90 22.52
C HIS A 197 14.98 10.61 22.41
N ASN A 198 13.78 10.68 21.85
CA ASN A 198 12.92 9.54 21.59
C ASN A 198 12.05 9.83 20.36
N PRO A 199 12.59 9.60 19.15
CA PRO A 199 11.90 9.98 17.91
C PRO A 199 10.73 9.04 17.56
N TYR A 200 10.67 7.84 18.17
CA TYR A 200 9.68 6.81 17.85
C TYR A 200 8.34 6.99 18.58
N VAL A 201 8.31 7.78 19.65
CA VAL A 201 7.12 7.95 20.50
C VAL A 201 6.56 9.37 20.31
N PRO A 202 5.37 9.53 19.73
CA PRO A 202 4.75 10.84 19.59
C PRO A 202 4.45 11.49 20.96
N LEU A 203 4.72 12.78 21.08
CA LEU A 203 4.37 13.60 22.24
C LEU A 203 2.91 14.10 22.18
N ASN A 204 2.26 13.98 21.03
CA ASN A 204 0.91 14.46 20.74
C ASN A 204 -0.03 13.31 20.33
N SER A 205 0.15 12.12 20.90
CA SER A 205 -0.71 10.96 20.67
C SER A 205 -2.19 11.26 20.95
N PRO A 206 -3.14 10.78 20.11
CA PRO A 206 -2.93 9.98 18.90
C PRO A 206 -2.44 10.82 17.70
N ALA A 207 -1.43 10.33 17.01
CA ALA A 207 -0.87 10.97 15.82
C ALA A 207 -0.31 9.94 14.82
N ILE A 208 -0.48 10.19 13.52
CA ILE A 208 -0.05 9.33 12.42
C ILE A 208 0.57 10.20 11.32
N GLY A 209 1.76 9.87 10.85
CA GLY A 209 2.47 10.61 9.80
C GLY A 209 1.84 10.48 8.42
N ASP A 210 2.28 11.31 7.47
CA ASP A 210 1.77 11.36 6.09
C ASP A 210 2.82 10.93 5.04
N LEU A 211 3.95 10.37 5.50
CA LEU A 211 5.09 9.93 4.68
C LEU A 211 5.82 11.05 3.92
N MET A 212 5.44 12.31 4.06
CA MET A 212 6.01 13.41 3.26
C MET A 212 7.48 13.68 3.60
N ASP A 213 7.94 13.29 4.80
CA ASP A 213 9.34 13.41 5.21
C ASP A 213 10.29 12.50 4.42
N LEU A 214 9.77 11.43 3.78
CA LEU A 214 10.54 10.55 2.90
C LEU A 214 10.91 11.20 1.56
N PHE A 215 10.29 12.32 1.21
CA PHE A 215 10.42 12.97 -0.10
C PHE A 215 11.12 14.33 -0.04
N SER A 216 11.65 14.74 -1.20
CA SER A 216 12.28 16.04 -1.42
C SER A 216 11.79 16.58 -2.77
N PHE A 217 10.61 17.20 -2.77
CA PHE A 217 9.98 17.74 -3.98
C PHE A 217 10.58 19.08 -4.46
N ASP A 218 11.37 19.75 -3.62
CA ASP A 218 11.98 21.05 -3.93
C ASP A 218 13.27 20.97 -4.79
N ARG A 219 13.53 19.84 -5.44
CA ARG A 219 14.75 19.59 -6.22
C ARG A 219 14.63 20.03 -7.67
#